data_AF-A0A9E2YDW7-F1
#
_entry.id   AF-A0A9E2YDW7-F1
#
_cell.length_a   1.000
_cell.length_b   1.000
_cell.length_c   1.000
_cell.angle_alpha   90.00
_cell.angle_beta   90.00
_cell.angle_gamma   90.00
#
_symmetry.space_group_name_H-M   'P 1'
#
loop_
_entity.id
_entity.type
_entity.pdbx_description
1 polymer ?
#
loop_
_entity_poly.entity_id
_entity_poly.type
_entity_poly.pdbx_seq_one_letter_code
_entity_poly.pdbx_strand_id
1 'polypeptide(L)'
;MSNLKTPISRLSLLVLLGIAPAGCTVMPTGEAAHAQVSAGPNAKIEGNDGTILTGQLLNGSITISCGQGELMLLTDRIFSIDFGKDGDSVMSESVKVFGRVEDTEFRLRNEHGVFRLQKQNLRAIQFTDIQGSAPSAGAATAPSHVYPSSPNP
;
A
#
# COMPACT_ATOMS: atom_id res chain seq x y z
N MET A 1 7.15 -43.66 25.35
CA MET A 1 5.77 -44.20 25.26
C MET A 1 5.02 -43.86 26.54
N SER A 2 4.06 -42.93 26.51
CA SER A 2 3.02 -42.69 27.54
C SER A 2 2.11 -41.58 26.98
N ASN A 3 1.13 -41.92 26.15
CA ASN A 3 -0.27 -42.27 26.46
C ASN A 3 -1.09 -41.19 27.19
N LEU A 4 -1.99 -40.64 26.37
CA LEU A 4 -3.15 -39.78 26.56
C LEU A 4 -4.14 -40.31 27.61
N LYS A 5 -4.67 -39.45 28.50
CA LYS A 5 -5.99 -39.64 29.13
C LYS A 5 -6.55 -38.36 29.78
N THR A 6 -7.46 -37.68 29.08
CA THR A 6 -8.62 -36.95 29.64
C THR A 6 -9.81 -37.93 29.70
N PRO A 7 -11.01 -37.61 30.24
CA PRO A 7 -11.51 -36.46 31.03
C PRO A 7 -12.36 -36.92 32.26
N ILE A 8 -13.05 -36.01 32.97
CA ILE A 8 -14.49 -36.10 33.39
C ILE A 8 -14.83 -35.09 34.52
N SER A 9 -15.81 -34.23 34.20
CA SER A 9 -16.98 -33.79 35.00
C SER A 9 -16.81 -33.38 36.46
N ARG A 10 -17.21 -32.12 36.77
CA ARG A 10 -18.25 -31.86 37.79
C ARG A 10 -19.13 -30.67 37.42
N LEU A 11 -20.42 -30.94 37.54
CA LEU A 11 -21.58 -30.10 37.32
C LEU A 11 -21.91 -29.30 38.60
N SER A 12 -22.62 -28.17 38.41
CA SER A 12 -23.51 -27.48 39.36
C SER A 12 -22.91 -26.58 40.45
N LEU A 13 -23.14 -25.27 40.32
CA LEU A 13 -23.96 -24.57 41.30
C LEU A 13 -24.77 -23.43 40.65
N LEU A 14 -26.04 -23.39 41.02
CA LEU A 14 -27.13 -22.55 40.52
C LEU A 14 -27.11 -21.11 41.10
N VAL A 15 -27.63 -20.19 40.29
CA VAL A 15 -28.53 -19.06 40.63
C VAL A 15 -27.99 -17.86 41.41
N LEU A 16 -28.04 -16.71 40.72
CA LEU A 16 -28.75 -15.52 41.21
C LEU A 16 -29.37 -14.78 40.02
N LEU A 17 -30.63 -15.10 39.75
CA LEU A 17 -31.51 -14.38 38.83
C LEU A 17 -32.08 -13.16 39.57
N GLY A 18 -31.47 -12.00 39.41
CA GLY A 18 -32.01 -10.72 39.88
C GLY A 18 -32.96 -10.14 38.84
N ILE A 19 -34.24 -9.98 39.20
CA ILE A 19 -35.26 -9.33 38.37
C ILE A 19 -35.67 -7.98 39.02
N ALA A 20 -35.76 -6.96 38.14
CA ALA A 20 -36.49 -5.69 38.20
C ALA A 20 -35.73 -4.42 38.68
N PRO A 21 -36.10 -3.20 38.21
CA PRO A 21 -37.14 -2.82 37.24
C PRO A 21 -36.63 -1.96 36.05
N ALA A 22 -37.57 -1.64 35.16
CA ALA A 22 -37.45 -0.81 33.97
C ALA A 22 -36.58 0.46 34.13
N GLY A 23 -35.61 0.58 33.22
CA GLY A 23 -34.92 1.82 32.89
C GLY A 23 -34.33 1.67 31.49
N CYS A 24 -35.06 2.14 30.47
CA CYS A 24 -34.49 2.36 29.15
C CYS A 24 -33.47 3.50 29.25
N THR A 25 -32.27 3.21 29.74
CA THR A 25 -31.12 4.04 29.40
C THR A 25 -30.53 3.43 28.15
N VAL A 26 -30.92 4.02 27.01
CA VAL A 26 -30.20 3.94 25.76
C VAL A 26 -28.73 4.17 26.10
N MET A 27 -27.95 3.10 26.17
CA MET A 27 -26.51 3.25 26.20
C MET A 27 -26.18 3.91 24.86
N PRO A 28 -25.59 5.12 24.83
CA PRO A 28 -24.92 5.53 23.62
C PRO A 28 -23.81 4.49 23.46
N THR A 29 -24.03 3.55 22.53
CA THR A 29 -22.97 2.80 21.89
C THR A 29 -21.95 3.86 21.51
N GLY A 30 -20.91 3.98 22.33
CA GLY A 30 -19.83 4.91 22.09
C GLY A 30 -19.43 4.70 20.66
N GLU A 31 -19.67 5.72 19.84
CA GLU A 31 -19.22 5.82 18.47
C GLU A 31 -17.85 5.17 18.44
N ALA A 32 -17.75 4.01 17.78
CA ALA A 32 -16.48 3.50 17.35
C ALA A 32 -15.89 4.68 16.59
N ALA A 33 -14.90 5.34 17.20
CA ALA A 33 -14.27 6.51 16.66
C ALA A 33 -13.99 6.17 15.20
N HIS A 34 -14.74 6.81 14.31
CA HIS A 34 -14.40 6.85 12.91
C HIS A 34 -13.10 7.65 12.95
N ALA A 35 -12.00 6.93 13.19
CA ALA A 35 -10.66 7.42 12.98
C ALA A 35 -10.77 8.01 11.59
N GLN A 36 -10.74 9.34 11.54
CA GLN A 36 -10.77 10.09 10.31
C GLN A 36 -9.56 9.54 9.56
N VAL A 37 -9.79 8.54 8.70
CA VAL A 37 -8.75 7.89 7.92
C VAL A 37 -8.21 9.05 7.13
N SER A 38 -7.06 9.57 7.57
CA SER A 38 -6.45 10.72 6.95
C SER A 38 -6.42 10.38 5.48
N ALA A 39 -7.14 11.20 4.70
CA ALA A 39 -7.30 10.99 3.28
C ALA A 39 -5.90 10.86 2.70
N GLY A 40 -5.48 9.63 2.37
CA GLY A 40 -4.14 9.40 1.88
C GLY A 40 -3.95 10.06 0.51
N PRO A 41 -2.70 10.13 0.02
CA PRO A 41 -2.43 10.80 -1.24
C PRO A 41 -3.13 10.09 -2.40
N ASN A 42 -3.57 10.87 -3.39
CA ASN A 42 -4.04 10.32 -4.65
C ASN A 42 -2.87 9.64 -5.38
N ALA A 43 -3.12 8.44 -5.88
CA ALA A 43 -2.14 7.60 -6.54
C ALA A 43 -2.72 6.95 -7.81
N LYS A 44 -1.86 6.85 -8.82
CA LYS A 44 -2.03 6.03 -10.02
C LYS A 44 -1.14 4.79 -9.87
N ILE A 45 -1.75 3.63 -9.80
CA ILE A 45 -1.08 2.33 -9.63
C ILE A 45 -1.11 1.59 -10.97
N GLU A 46 0.05 1.12 -11.40
CA GLU A 46 0.22 0.32 -12.61
C GLU A 46 0.51 -1.13 -12.23
N GLY A 47 -0.28 -2.05 -12.76
CA GLY A 47 -0.07 -3.49 -12.64
C GLY A 47 0.97 -4.02 -13.64
N ASN A 48 1.53 -5.19 -13.37
CA ASN A 48 2.47 -5.87 -14.26
C ASN A 48 1.82 -6.29 -15.59
N ASP A 49 0.51 -6.48 -15.59
CA ASP A 49 -0.34 -6.75 -16.76
C ASP A 49 -0.72 -5.48 -17.55
N GLY A 50 -0.28 -4.30 -17.11
CA GLY A 50 -0.58 -3.02 -17.76
C GLY A 50 -1.89 -2.37 -17.31
N THR A 51 -2.65 -2.98 -16.40
CA THR A 51 -3.82 -2.34 -15.80
C THR A 51 -3.43 -1.09 -15.03
N ILE A 52 -4.19 -0.01 -15.18
CA ILE A 52 -4.01 1.25 -14.46
C ILE A 52 -5.20 1.47 -13.55
N LEU A 53 -4.94 1.65 -12.25
CA LEU A 53 -5.93 1.99 -11.24
C LEU A 53 -5.61 3.35 -10.65
N THR A 54 -6.62 4.21 -10.52
CA THR A 54 -6.46 5.53 -9.90
C THR A 54 -7.36 5.62 -8.69
N GLY A 55 -6.87 6.23 -7.62
CA GLY A 55 -7.64 6.45 -6.40
C GLY A 55 -6.77 6.98 -5.28
N GLN A 56 -7.29 6.92 -4.07
CA GLN A 56 -6.60 7.30 -2.86
C GLN A 56 -5.86 6.10 -2.26
N LEU A 57 -4.54 6.21 -2.07
CA LEU A 57 -3.78 5.18 -1.38
C LEU A 57 -4.06 5.27 0.13
N LEU A 58 -4.40 4.15 0.76
CA LEU A 58 -4.72 4.08 2.20
C LEU A 58 -3.53 3.64 3.05
N ASN A 59 -2.42 3.24 2.43
CA ASN A 59 -1.15 3.03 3.12
C ASN A 59 -0.62 4.42 3.51
N GLY A 60 -0.43 4.67 4.81
CA GLY A 60 0.12 5.95 5.29
C GLY A 60 1.65 6.00 5.28
N SER A 61 2.29 4.84 5.19
CA SER A 61 3.74 4.68 5.08
C SER A 61 4.07 3.41 4.31
N ILE A 62 5.31 3.34 3.84
CA ILE A 62 5.92 2.11 3.31
C ILE A 62 7.25 1.87 4.02
N THR A 63 7.62 0.61 4.19
CA THR A 63 8.94 0.20 4.70
C THR A 63 9.80 -0.26 3.53
N ILE A 64 11.01 0.28 3.40
CA ILE A 64 12.00 -0.15 2.42
C ILE A 64 13.27 -0.62 3.14
N SER A 65 13.66 -1.87 2.90
CA SER A 65 14.93 -2.44 3.34
C SER A 65 16.01 -2.09 2.33
N CYS A 66 17.00 -1.30 2.74
CA CYS A 66 18.12 -0.87 1.91
C CYS A 66 19.46 -1.26 2.55
N GLY A 67 20.58 -1.03 1.85
CA GLY A 67 21.91 -1.41 2.35
C GLY A 67 22.33 -0.75 3.67
N GLN A 68 21.58 0.25 4.15
CA GLN A 68 21.81 0.94 5.43
C GLN A 68 20.84 0.49 6.55
N GLY A 69 19.94 -0.46 6.25
CA GLY A 69 18.87 -0.92 7.15
C GLY A 69 17.48 -0.64 6.61
N GLU A 70 16.49 -0.77 7.48
CA GLU A 70 15.08 -0.52 7.18
C GLU A 70 14.76 0.96 7.34
N LEU A 71 14.06 1.52 6.36
CA LEU A 71 13.60 2.90 6.38
C LEU A 71 12.09 2.93 6.17
N MET A 72 11.38 3.58 7.08
CA MET A 72 9.95 3.84 6.94
C MET A 72 9.74 5.22 6.33
N LEU A 73 9.06 5.27 5.19
CA LEU A 73 8.79 6.48 4.41
C LEU A 73 7.29 6.77 4.42
N LEU A 74 6.91 8.01 4.73
CA LEU A 74 5.52 8.44 4.70
C LEU A 74 5.06 8.65 3.26
N THR A 75 3.89 8.12 2.91
CA THR A 75 3.38 8.17 1.54
C THR A 75 3.04 9.59 1.07
N ASP A 76 2.81 10.55 1.97
CA ASP A 76 2.59 11.95 1.61
C ASP A 76 3.85 12.65 1.07
N ARG A 77 5.02 12.03 1.24
CA ARG A 77 6.32 12.57 0.79
C ARG A 77 6.94 11.81 -0.37
N ILE A 78 6.27 10.77 -0.86
CA ILE A 78 6.77 9.90 -1.92
C ILE A 78 6.13 10.33 -3.23
N PHE A 79 6.94 10.62 -4.25
CA PHE A 79 6.45 10.92 -5.60
C PHE A 79 6.13 9.64 -6.38
N SER A 80 7.01 8.64 -6.30
CA SER A 80 6.81 7.38 -7.00
C SER A 80 7.50 6.21 -6.31
N ILE A 81 6.95 5.03 -6.56
CA ILE A 81 7.53 3.74 -6.19
C ILE A 81 7.56 2.91 -7.46
N ASP A 82 8.75 2.47 -7.87
CA ASP A 82 8.95 1.55 -8.98
C ASP A 82 9.35 0.19 -8.41
N PHE A 83 8.61 -0.86 -8.80
CA PHE A 83 8.86 -2.23 -8.37
C PHE A 83 9.67 -2.96 -9.44
N GLY A 84 10.97 -3.10 -9.22
CA GLY A 84 11.88 -3.77 -10.14
C GLY A 84 12.13 -5.24 -9.78
N LYS A 85 12.69 -5.99 -10.74
CA LYS A 85 13.15 -7.37 -10.49
C LYS A 85 14.37 -7.41 -9.58
N ASP A 86 15.33 -6.52 -9.82
CA ASP A 86 16.60 -6.44 -9.08
C ASP A 86 16.52 -5.59 -7.80
N GLY A 87 15.50 -4.75 -7.69
CA GLY A 87 15.28 -3.87 -6.55
C GLY A 87 14.15 -2.90 -6.81
N ASP A 88 13.56 -2.40 -5.74
CA ASP A 88 12.56 -1.34 -5.75
C ASP A 88 13.23 0.02 -5.60
N SER A 89 12.62 1.04 -6.20
CA SER A 89 13.06 2.43 -6.13
C SER A 89 11.94 3.28 -5.57
N VAL A 90 12.18 3.96 -4.46
CA VAL A 90 11.25 4.94 -3.88
C VAL A 90 11.84 6.33 -4.10
N MET A 91 11.11 7.17 -4.82
CA MET A 91 11.47 8.57 -5.06
C MET A 91 10.64 9.46 -4.13
N SER A 92 11.29 10.32 -3.37
CA SER A 92 10.69 11.35 -2.52
C SER A 92 11.29 12.71 -2.82
N GLU A 93 10.76 13.79 -2.22
CA GLU A 93 11.24 15.16 -2.44
C GLU A 93 12.74 15.33 -2.27
N SER A 94 13.30 14.78 -1.19
CA SER A 94 14.69 15.02 -0.83
C SER A 94 15.61 13.84 -1.16
N VAL A 95 15.07 12.64 -1.40
CA VAL A 95 15.86 11.41 -1.46
C VAL A 95 15.29 10.42 -2.47
N LYS A 96 16.20 9.69 -3.11
CA LYS A 96 15.90 8.48 -3.87
C LYS A 96 16.48 7.29 -3.13
N VAL A 97 15.63 6.35 -2.72
CA VAL A 97 16.03 5.17 -1.96
C VAL A 97 15.90 3.94 -2.86
N PHE A 98 16.96 3.13 -2.91
CA PHE A 98 16.98 1.86 -3.61
C PHE A 98 17.06 0.73 -2.58
N GLY A 99 16.22 -0.29 -2.73
CA GLY A 99 16.12 -1.37 -1.75
C GLY A 99 15.01 -2.36 -2.10
N ARG A 100 14.44 -3.02 -1.11
CA ARG A 100 13.22 -3.81 -1.25
C ARG A 100 12.14 -3.27 -0.36
N VAL A 101 11.01 -2.90 -0.96
CA VAL A 101 9.80 -2.53 -0.22
C VAL A 101 9.27 -3.77 0.49
N GLU A 102 9.07 -3.71 1.79
CA GLU A 102 8.65 -4.86 2.58
C GLU A 102 7.13 -5.05 2.57
N ASP A 103 6.38 -3.97 2.32
CA ASP A 103 4.93 -4.02 2.17
C ASP A 103 4.50 -4.98 1.05
N THR A 104 3.72 -5.99 1.41
CA THR A 104 3.20 -6.99 0.48
C THR A 104 1.86 -6.58 -0.13
N GLU A 105 1.10 -5.72 0.53
CA GLU A 105 -0.25 -5.30 0.13
C GLU A 105 -0.43 -3.77 0.18
N PHE A 106 -0.99 -3.22 -0.89
CA PHE A 106 -1.40 -1.84 -1.02
C PHE A 106 -2.93 -1.74 -1.09
N ARG A 107 -3.51 -0.76 -0.40
CA ARG A 107 -4.95 -0.54 -0.38
C ARG A 107 -5.28 0.74 -1.12
N LEU A 108 -6.02 0.64 -2.22
CA LEU A 108 -6.44 1.77 -3.03
C LEU A 108 -7.96 1.95 -2.92
N ARG A 109 -8.42 3.16 -2.56
CA ARG A 109 -9.84 3.51 -2.53
C ARG A 109 -10.19 4.33 -3.77
N ASN A 110 -11.19 3.90 -4.53
CA ASN A 110 -11.77 4.66 -5.64
C ASN A 110 -13.31 4.69 -5.54
N GLU A 111 -13.98 5.14 -6.59
CA GLU A 111 -15.45 5.19 -6.68
C GLU A 111 -16.14 3.83 -6.57
N HIS A 112 -15.43 2.75 -6.89
CA HIS A 112 -15.94 1.37 -6.85
C HIS A 112 -15.69 0.66 -5.52
N GLY A 113 -14.94 1.28 -4.59
CA GLY A 113 -14.65 0.74 -3.27
C GLY A 113 -13.16 0.67 -2.96
N VAL A 114 -12.78 -0.28 -2.09
CA VAL A 114 -11.39 -0.46 -1.65
C VAL A 114 -10.82 -1.72 -2.28
N PHE A 115 -9.75 -1.55 -3.06
CA PHE A 115 -9.01 -2.60 -3.74
C PHE A 115 -7.76 -2.95 -2.95
N ARG A 116 -7.50 -4.25 -2.81
CA ARG A 116 -6.26 -4.79 -2.24
C ARG A 116 -5.35 -5.24 -3.36
N LEU A 117 -4.18 -4.65 -3.44
CA LEU A 117 -3.24 -4.81 -4.54
C LEU A 117 -1.97 -5.44 -3.99
N GLN A 118 -1.65 -6.63 -4.49
CA GLN A 118 -0.46 -7.36 -4.07
C GLN A 118 0.77 -6.79 -4.78
N LYS A 119 1.82 -6.46 -4.02
CA LYS A 119 3.09 -5.90 -4.54
C LYS A 119 3.62 -6.66 -5.75
N GLN A 120 3.56 -8.00 -5.71
CA GLN A 120 4.04 -8.88 -6.79
C GLN A 120 3.33 -8.69 -8.14
N ASN A 121 2.14 -8.08 -8.13
CA ASN A 121 1.37 -7.77 -9.33
C ASN A 121 1.49 -6.30 -9.74
N LEU A 122 2.27 -5.51 -9.00
CA LEU A 122 2.46 -4.08 -9.26
C LEU A 122 3.77 -3.83 -9.99
N ARG A 123 3.72 -2.89 -10.92
CA ARG A 123 4.86 -2.34 -11.63
C ARG A 123 5.31 -1.02 -11.01
N ALA A 124 4.36 -0.12 -10.77
CA ALA A 124 4.66 1.20 -10.22
C ALA A 124 3.47 1.81 -9.46
N ILE A 125 3.76 2.74 -8.56
CA ILE A 125 2.81 3.63 -7.90
C ILE A 125 3.31 5.05 -8.12
N GLN A 126 2.48 5.91 -8.70
CA GLN A 126 2.77 7.33 -8.90
C GLN A 126 1.79 8.15 -8.09
N PHE A 127 2.30 8.98 -7.19
CA PHE A 127 1.48 9.86 -6.36
C PHE A 127 1.22 11.15 -7.13
N THR A 128 -0.05 11.47 -7.35
CA THR A 128 -0.47 12.60 -8.20
C THR A 128 -0.68 13.89 -7.41
N ASP A 129 -0.85 13.79 -6.10
CA ASP A 129 -1.06 14.95 -5.21
C ASP A 129 0.22 15.76 -5.00
N ILE A 130 1.36 15.10 -5.16
CA ILE A 130 2.67 15.62 -4.79
C ILE A 130 3.37 15.98 -6.09
N GLN A 131 3.30 17.26 -6.48
CA GLN A 131 3.91 17.76 -7.72
C GLN A 131 5.45 17.78 -7.59
N GLY A 132 6.07 16.62 -7.78
CA GLY A 132 7.45 16.47 -8.19
C GLY A 132 7.44 15.71 -9.50
N SER A 133 7.61 16.44 -10.61
CA SER A 133 7.60 15.93 -11.99
C SER A 133 8.11 14.50 -12.10
N ALA A 134 7.24 13.55 -12.45
CA ALA A 134 7.68 12.26 -12.95
C ALA A 134 8.68 12.51 -14.09
N PRO A 135 9.80 11.80 -14.18
CA PRO A 135 10.57 11.82 -15.41
C PRO A 135 9.65 11.23 -16.49
N SER A 136 9.18 12.10 -17.39
CA SER A 136 8.53 11.70 -18.63
C SER A 136 9.45 10.69 -19.32
N ALA A 137 9.09 9.42 -19.25
CA ALA A 137 9.61 8.40 -20.15
C ALA A 137 9.07 8.74 -21.54
N GLY A 138 9.75 9.66 -22.23
CA GLY A 138 9.39 10.17 -23.54
C GLY A 138 10.59 10.15 -24.46
N ALA A 139 10.59 9.12 -25.32
CA ALA A 139 11.36 9.00 -26.55
C ALA A 139 12.89 8.85 -26.43
N ALA A 140 13.34 7.59 -26.52
CA ALA A 140 14.59 7.29 -27.21
C ALA A 140 14.47 7.76 -28.67
N THR A 141 14.84 9.01 -28.93
CA THR A 141 15.14 9.46 -30.29
C THR A 141 16.47 8.80 -30.66
N ALA A 142 16.40 7.74 -31.45
CA ALA A 142 17.58 7.19 -32.11
C ALA A 142 18.29 8.34 -32.87
N PRO A 143 19.62 8.50 -32.76
CA PRO A 143 20.32 9.42 -33.64
C PRO A 143 20.21 8.87 -35.06
N SER A 144 19.33 9.46 -35.88
CA SER A 144 19.35 9.25 -37.33
C SER A 144 20.65 9.83 -37.86
N HIS A 145 21.67 8.99 -37.91
CA HIS A 145 22.93 9.29 -38.57
C HIS A 145 22.63 9.40 -40.07
N VAL A 146 22.41 10.64 -40.53
CA VAL A 146 22.32 10.97 -41.96
C VAL A 146 23.71 10.70 -42.53
N TYR A 147 23.85 9.60 -43.26
CA TYR A 147 24.96 9.39 -44.17
C TYR A 147 24.80 10.37 -45.34
N PRO A 148 25.68 11.37 -45.54
CA PRO A 148 25.78 11.98 -46.85
C PRO A 148 26.43 10.99 -47.79
N SER A 149 25.64 10.42 -48.70
CA SER A 149 26.13 9.70 -49.86
C SER A 149 27.03 10.63 -50.67
N SER A 150 28.33 10.35 -50.73
CA SER A 150 29.24 10.98 -51.69
C SER A 150 28.82 10.63 -53.12
N PRO A 151 28.55 11.59 -54.01
CA PRO A 151 28.59 11.34 -55.43
C PRO A 151 30.05 11.38 -55.90
N ASN A 152 30.49 10.26 -56.47
CA ASN A 152 31.72 10.12 -57.24
C ASN A 152 31.71 11.09 -58.45
N PRO A 153 32.85 11.68 -58.80
CA PRO A 153 33.47 11.30 -60.08
C PRO A 153 34.92 10.81 -59.94
#